data_AF-A0AAV5HLN6-F1
#
_entry.id   AF-A0AAV5HLN6-F1
#
_cell.length_a   1.000
_cell.length_b   1.000
_cell.length_c   1.000
_cell.angle_alpha   90.00
_cell.angle_beta   90.00
_cell.angle_gamma   90.00
#
_symmetry.space_group_name_H-M   'P 1'
#
loop_
_entity.id
_entity.type
_entity.pdbx_description
1 polymer ?
#
loop_
_entity_poly.entity_id
_entity_poly.type
_entity_poly.pdbx_seq_one_letter_code
_entity_poly.pdbx_strand_id
1 'polypeptide(L)'
;MAKNFAVFIMVLVLGTGMLESSRALNLCGMDEDGLLACKPSVTKPDPVDPSPECCQALKGADLTCFCSYKNSMTLPALGIDPDLAMALPAKCNLTTPPGC
;
A
#
# COMPACT_ATOMS: atom_id res chain seq x y z
N MET A 1 -10.82 -11.37 51.96
CA MET A 1 -10.54 -10.11 51.22
C MET A 1 -9.43 -10.23 50.16
N ALA A 2 -8.78 -11.39 49.96
CA ALA A 2 -7.70 -11.53 48.96
C ALA A 2 -8.12 -12.19 47.62
N LYS A 3 -9.28 -12.86 47.58
CA LYS A 3 -9.70 -13.71 46.46
C LYS A 3 -10.17 -12.90 45.24
N ASN A 4 -10.72 -11.71 45.46
CA ASN A 4 -11.18 -10.81 44.40
C ASN A 4 -10.05 -9.98 43.77
N PHE A 5 -8.97 -9.71 44.51
CA PHE A 5 -7.83 -8.93 43.99
C PHE A 5 -7.01 -9.71 42.96
N ALA A 6 -6.83 -11.03 43.19
CA ALA A 6 -6.16 -11.91 42.24
C ALA A 6 -6.90 -12.02 40.89
N VAL A 7 -8.24 -12.01 40.91
CA VAL A 7 -9.07 -12.05 39.70
C VAL A 7 -8.97 -10.75 38.91
N PHE A 8 -8.94 -9.60 39.59
CA PHE A 8 -8.77 -8.30 38.91
C PHE A 8 -7.41 -8.17 38.22
N ILE A 9 -6.33 -8.70 38.81
CA ILE A 9 -5.01 -8.69 38.17
C ILE A 9 -4.97 -9.66 36.97
N MET A 10 -5.63 -10.80 37.04
CA MET A 10 -5.63 -11.78 35.94
C MET A 10 -6.40 -11.29 34.70
N VAL A 11 -7.44 -10.45 34.87
CA VAL A 11 -8.21 -9.86 33.77
C VAL A 11 -7.45 -8.71 33.09
N LEU A 12 -6.64 -7.95 33.82
CA LEU A 12 -5.86 -6.84 33.25
C LEU A 12 -4.67 -7.32 32.39
N VAL A 13 -4.14 -8.52 32.64
CA VAL A 13 -3.05 -9.10 31.82
C VAL A 13 -3.55 -9.62 30.47
N LEU A 14 -4.85 -9.93 30.34
CA LEU A 14 -5.46 -10.36 29.07
C LEU A 14 -5.84 -9.19 28.15
N GLY A 15 -5.79 -7.94 28.66
CA GLY A 15 -6.24 -6.74 27.95
C GLY A 15 -5.14 -5.88 27.31
N THR A 16 -3.88 -6.32 27.28
CA THR A 16 -2.75 -5.51 26.78
C THR A 16 -2.07 -6.10 25.54
N GLY A 17 -2.59 -7.19 24.98
CA GLY A 17 -1.92 -7.94 23.92
C GLY A 17 -2.32 -7.63 22.48
N MET A 18 -3.29 -6.74 22.23
CA MET A 18 -3.75 -6.45 20.86
C MET A 18 -3.82 -4.94 20.62
N LEU A 19 -2.76 -4.22 21.01
CA LEU A 19 -2.51 -2.88 20.51
C LEU A 19 -2.14 -3.02 19.02
N GLU A 20 -3.05 -2.53 18.17
CA GLU A 20 -2.87 -2.17 16.77
C GLU A 20 -1.78 -2.91 15.99
N SER A 21 -2.16 -4.01 15.34
CA SER A 21 -1.55 -4.31 14.04
C SER A 21 -2.31 -3.51 12.97
N SER A 22 -2.17 -2.18 13.02
CA SER A 22 -2.30 -1.35 11.83
C SER A 22 -1.14 -1.76 10.94
N ARG A 23 -1.32 -2.88 10.24
CA ARG A 23 -0.34 -3.40 9.29
C ARG A 23 -0.29 -2.35 8.21
N ALA A 24 0.67 -1.43 8.30
CA ALA A 24 0.98 -0.53 7.21
C ALA A 24 1.11 -1.41 5.97
N LEU A 25 0.14 -1.35 5.05
CA LEU A 25 0.14 -2.20 3.87
C LEU A 25 1.39 -1.82 3.09
N ASN A 26 2.38 -2.70 3.10
CA ASN A 26 3.55 -2.57 2.25
C ASN A 26 3.34 -3.48 1.03
N LEU A 27 3.16 -2.87 -0.14
CA LEU A 27 3.01 -3.57 -1.41
C LEU A 27 4.20 -3.25 -2.29
N CYS A 28 4.98 -4.27 -2.65
CA CYS A 28 6.14 -4.11 -3.52
C CYS A 28 7.11 -3.00 -3.03
N GLY A 29 7.35 -2.91 -1.72
CA GLY A 29 8.25 -1.90 -1.16
C GLY A 29 7.65 -0.50 -1.01
N MET A 30 6.37 -0.30 -1.36
CA MET A 30 5.63 0.95 -1.18
C MET A 30 4.66 0.83 0.00
N ASP A 31 4.66 1.82 0.89
CA ASP A 31 3.70 1.91 1.99
C ASP A 31 2.32 2.44 1.53
N GLU A 32 1.35 2.46 2.46
CA GLU A 32 0.00 2.93 2.18
C GLU A 32 -0.04 4.38 1.71
N ASP A 33 0.76 5.25 2.31
CA ASP A 33 0.80 6.66 1.95
C ASP A 33 1.32 6.85 0.51
N GLY A 34 2.35 6.10 0.11
CA GLY A 34 2.84 6.07 -1.27
C GLY A 34 1.80 5.54 -2.26
N LEU A 35 1.09 4.47 -1.91
CA LEU A 35 0.01 3.91 -2.75
C LEU A 35 -1.13 4.91 -2.92
N LEU A 36 -1.53 5.58 -1.83
CA LEU A 36 -2.58 6.60 -1.84
C LEU A 36 -2.17 7.83 -2.63
N ALA A 37 -0.89 8.25 -2.53
CA ALA A 37 -0.36 9.35 -3.33
C ALA A 37 -0.39 9.05 -4.83
N CYS A 38 -0.15 7.80 -5.24
CA CYS A 38 -0.15 7.41 -6.65
C CYS A 38 -1.53 7.07 -7.22
N LYS A 39 -2.49 6.68 -6.38
CA LYS A 39 -3.82 6.24 -6.81
C LYS A 39 -4.53 7.21 -7.78
N PRO A 40 -4.56 8.54 -7.54
CA PRO A 40 -5.21 9.49 -8.45
C PRO A 40 -4.66 9.49 -9.87
N SER A 41 -3.40 9.09 -10.06
CA SER A 41 -2.75 9.06 -11.38
C SER A 41 -2.97 7.76 -12.15
N VAL A 42 -3.51 6.73 -11.48
CA VAL A 42 -3.70 5.39 -12.05
C VAL A 42 -5.15 4.93 -12.02
N THR A 43 -6.09 5.83 -11.79
CA THR A 43 -7.53 5.55 -11.75
C THR A 43 -8.26 6.36 -12.82
N LYS A 44 -9.22 5.72 -13.50
CA LYS A 44 -10.15 6.34 -14.47
C LYS A 44 -11.39 6.92 -13.76
N PRO A 45 -12.12 7.87 -14.34
CA PRO A 45 -12.00 8.39 -15.71
C PRO A 45 -10.99 9.54 -15.90
N ASP A 46 -10.64 10.25 -14.84
CA ASP A 46 -9.87 11.50 -14.92
C ASP A 46 -8.55 11.38 -14.14
N PRO A 47 -7.54 10.71 -14.72
CA PRO A 47 -6.25 10.54 -14.06
C PRO A 47 -5.47 11.86 -14.03
N VAL A 48 -4.97 12.22 -12.86
CA VAL A 48 -4.13 13.42 -12.68
C VAL A 48 -2.65 13.11 -12.84
N ASP A 49 -1.83 14.13 -13.06
CA ASP A 49 -0.38 13.96 -13.06
C ASP A 49 0.15 13.52 -11.68
N PRO A 50 1.20 12.69 -11.64
CA PRO A 50 1.73 12.16 -10.39
C PRO A 50 2.27 13.27 -9.50
N SER A 51 1.92 13.21 -8.22
CA SER A 51 2.50 14.11 -7.23
C SER A 51 3.99 13.78 -7.00
N PRO A 52 4.78 14.74 -6.49
CA PRO A 52 6.17 14.49 -6.10
C PRO A 52 6.30 13.33 -5.10
N GLU A 53 5.35 13.20 -4.18
CA GLU A 53 5.29 12.14 -3.17
C GLU A 53 5.08 10.77 -3.82
N CYS A 54 4.18 10.67 -4.81
CA CYS A 54 4.01 9.46 -5.59
C CYS A 54 5.30 9.06 -6.30
N CYS A 55 5.95 10.00 -7.00
CA CYS A 55 7.19 9.71 -7.70
C CYS A 55 8.34 9.35 -6.74
N GLN A 56 8.36 9.92 -5.54
CA GLN A 56 9.32 9.55 -4.51
C GLN A 56 9.06 8.14 -3.98
N ALA A 57 7.80 7.77 -3.74
CA ALA A 57 7.42 6.43 -3.34
C ALA A 57 7.81 5.40 -4.41
N LEU A 58 7.54 5.68 -5.69
CA LEU A 58 7.91 4.80 -6.81
C LEU A 58 9.41 4.57 -6.94
N LYS A 59 10.26 5.55 -6.57
CA LYS A 59 11.72 5.39 -6.60
C LYS A 59 12.23 4.33 -5.63
N GLY A 60 11.55 4.17 -4.49
CA GLY A 60 11.86 3.16 -3.48
C GLY A 60 11.15 1.82 -3.69
N ALA A 61 10.22 1.76 -4.65
CA ALA A 61 9.39 0.59 -4.87
C ALA A 61 10.00 -0.42 -5.85
N ASP A 62 9.56 -1.67 -5.71
CA ASP A 62 9.85 -2.74 -6.63
C ASP A 62 8.85 -2.72 -7.80
N LEU A 63 9.27 -2.05 -8.89
CA LEU A 63 8.47 -1.95 -10.11
C LEU A 63 8.27 -3.32 -10.78
N THR A 64 9.20 -4.28 -10.61
CA THR A 64 9.06 -5.64 -11.16
C THR A 64 8.00 -6.42 -10.38
N CYS A 65 7.93 -6.25 -9.06
CA CYS A 65 6.84 -6.77 -8.24
C CYS A 65 5.49 -6.18 -8.70
N PHE A 66 5.39 -4.85 -8.88
CA PHE A 66 4.17 -4.24 -9.41
C PHE A 66 3.81 -4.74 -10.80
N CYS A 67 4.80 -4.97 -11.66
CA CYS A 67 4.62 -5.52 -12.99
C CYS A 67 3.93 -6.91 -12.97
N SER A 68 4.19 -7.74 -11.96
CA SER A 68 3.53 -9.04 -11.80
C SER A 68 2.01 -8.93 -11.63
N TYR A 69 1.51 -7.77 -11.19
CA TYR A 69 0.09 -7.51 -11.03
C TYR A 69 -0.60 -7.02 -12.31
N LYS A 70 0.13 -6.72 -13.40
CA LYS A 70 -0.41 -6.19 -14.66
C LYS A 70 -1.62 -6.96 -15.19
N ASN A 71 -1.58 -8.30 -15.10
CA ASN A 71 -2.65 -9.19 -15.56
C ASN A 71 -3.49 -9.77 -14.41
N SER A 72 -3.28 -9.28 -13.18
CA SER A 72 -4.00 -9.74 -11.99
C SER A 72 -5.33 -9.01 -11.82
N MET A 73 -6.34 -9.72 -11.33
CA MET A 73 -7.66 -9.13 -10.99
C MET A 73 -7.60 -8.18 -9.78
N THR A 74 -6.45 -8.09 -9.12
CA THR A 74 -6.22 -7.19 -7.98
C THR A 74 -6.21 -5.71 -8.37
N LEU A 75 -5.58 -5.32 -9.49
CA LEU A 75 -5.55 -3.91 -9.91
C LEU A 75 -6.98 -3.38 -10.18
N PRO A 76 -7.83 -4.07 -10.99
CA PRO A 76 -9.21 -3.63 -11.17
C PRO A 76 -10.02 -3.61 -9.87
N ALA A 77 -9.82 -4.59 -8.98
CA ALA A 77 -10.51 -4.63 -7.68
C ALA A 77 -10.17 -3.43 -6.77
N LEU A 78 -8.99 -2.84 -6.94
CA LEU A 78 -8.55 -1.62 -6.23
C LEU A 78 -8.95 -0.32 -6.96
N GLY A 79 -9.59 -0.43 -8.13
CA GLY A 79 -9.93 0.69 -9.01
C GLY A 79 -8.71 1.25 -9.76
N ILE A 80 -7.64 0.45 -9.90
CA ILE A 80 -6.44 0.81 -10.63
C ILE A 80 -6.56 0.31 -12.07
N ASP A 81 -6.31 1.22 -13.01
CA ASP A 81 -6.22 0.90 -14.43
C ASP A 81 -4.80 0.40 -14.76
N PRO A 82 -4.66 -0.83 -15.29
CA PRO A 82 -3.35 -1.42 -15.56
C PRO A 82 -2.50 -0.58 -16.52
N ASP A 83 -3.11 0.00 -17.57
CA ASP A 83 -2.38 0.78 -18.57
C ASP A 83 -1.82 2.07 -17.96
N LEU A 84 -2.62 2.77 -17.15
CA LEU A 84 -2.14 3.95 -16.42
C LEU A 84 -1.03 3.59 -15.41
N ALA A 85 -1.17 2.46 -14.70
CA ALA A 85 -0.15 1.99 -13.76
C ALA A 85 1.19 1.67 -14.45
N MET A 86 1.16 1.07 -15.65
CA MET A 86 2.38 0.78 -16.41
C MET A 86 3.02 2.03 -17.04
N ALA A 87 2.23 3.06 -17.31
CA ALA A 87 2.72 4.35 -17.82
C ALA A 87 3.29 5.26 -16.71
N LEU A 88 2.90 5.04 -15.45
CA LEU A 88 3.26 5.89 -14.31
C LEU A 88 4.79 6.02 -14.08
N PRO A 89 5.61 4.95 -14.16
CA PRO A 89 7.06 5.07 -13.98
C PRO A 89 7.68 6.09 -14.94
N ALA A 90 7.29 6.06 -16.22
CA ALA A 90 7.79 6.99 -17.23
C ALA A 90 7.43 8.45 -16.90
N LYS A 91 6.22 8.71 -16.40
CA LYS A 91 5.81 10.06 -15.94
C LYS A 91 6.66 10.57 -14.77
N CYS A 92 7.19 9.67 -13.96
CA CYS A 92 8.11 9.97 -12.86
C CYS A 92 9.60 9.94 -13.26
N ASN A 93 9.91 9.86 -14.56
CA ASN A 93 11.27 9.69 -15.09
C ASN A 93 11.98 8.42 -14.58
N LEU A 94 11.22 7.34 -14.39
CA LEU A 94 11.70 6.01 -14.02
C LEU A 94 11.59 5.06 -15.20
N THR A 95 12.41 4.02 -15.21
CA THR A 95 12.39 2.98 -16.24
C THR A 95 11.32 1.95 -15.91
N THR A 96 10.36 1.74 -16.81
CA THR A 96 9.41 0.63 -16.71
C THR A 96 10.14 -0.70 -16.92
N PRO A 97 9.90 -1.72 -16.08
CA PRO A 97 10.52 -3.04 -16.25
C PRO A 97 10.16 -3.69 -17.60
N PRO A 98 11.08 -4.43 -18.23
CA PRO A 98 10.81 -5.11 -19.50
C PRO A 98 9.69 -6.15 -19.35
N GLY A 99 8.76 -6.20 -20.30
CA GLY A 99 7.57 -7.06 -20.24
C GLY A 99 6.39 -6.42 -19.49
N CYS A 100 6.64 -5.28 -18.85
CA CYS A 100 5.64 -4.27 -18.58
C CYS A 100 5.70 -3.16 -19.62
#